data_AF-A0A9D4F3T5-F1
#
_entry.id   AF-A0A9D4F3T5-F1
#
_cell.length_a   1.000
_cell.length_b   1.000
_cell.length_c   1.000
_cell.angle_alpha   90.00
_cell.angle_beta   90.00
_cell.angle_gamma   90.00
#
_symmetry.space_group_name_H-M   'P 1'
#
loop_
_entity.id
_entity.type
_entity.pdbx_description
1 polymer ?
#
loop_
_entity_poly.entity_id
_entity_poly.type
_entity_poly.pdbx_seq_one_letter_code
_entity_poly.pdbx_strand_id
1 'polypeptide(L)'
;MKNVFPEPPVAAFRRDCNLQDILVHKKQNRLFFRVPNRSGPCGAQKYAICPYMMEAEKFSNTTGKSYNVRNEVTCKYTNVVYAVHCER
;
A
#
# COMPACT_ATOMS: atom_id res chain seq x y z
N MET A 1 14.97 -44.10 16.56
CA MET A 1 13.97 -43.03 16.40
C MET A 1 13.28 -42.62 17.71
N LYS A 2 13.05 -43.53 18.68
CA LYS A 2 12.48 -43.19 20.00
C LYS A 2 13.36 -42.31 20.93
N ASN A 3 14.65 -42.14 20.62
CA ASN A 3 15.59 -41.35 21.44
C ASN A 3 15.82 -39.92 20.91
N VAL A 4 15.16 -39.52 19.82
CA VAL A 4 15.40 -38.23 19.14
C VAL A 4 14.27 -37.23 19.40
N PHE A 5 13.05 -37.70 19.65
CA PHE A 5 11.90 -36.87 20.00
C PHE A 5 11.23 -37.46 21.26
N PRO A 6 11.43 -36.88 22.45
CA PRO A 6 10.82 -37.37 23.69
C PRO A 6 9.29 -37.16 23.71
N GLU A 7 8.78 -36.20 22.92
CA GLU A 7 7.36 -35.96 22.71
C GLU A 7 6.95 -36.36 21.29
N PRO A 8 5.78 -37.00 21.11
CA PRO A 8 5.30 -37.38 19.79
C PRO A 8 5.08 -36.12 18.93
N PRO A 9 5.53 -36.10 17.66
CA PRO A 9 5.38 -34.93 16.81
C PRO A 9 3.89 -34.62 16.60
N VAL A 10 3.49 -33.40 16.96
CA VAL A 10 2.13 -32.91 16.74
C VAL A 10 1.99 -32.47 15.29
N ALA A 11 1.23 -33.23 14.50
CA ALA A 11 0.83 -32.82 13.16
C ALA A 11 -0.45 -31.97 13.26
N ALA A 12 -0.31 -30.66 13.06
CA ALA A 12 -1.46 -29.76 12.97
C ALA A 12 -1.86 -29.58 11.50
N PHE A 13 -3.06 -30.04 11.13
CA PHE A 13 -3.65 -29.76 9.82
C PHE A 13 -4.30 -28.38 9.85
N ARG A 14 -3.83 -27.49 8.97
CA ARG A 14 -4.47 -26.19 8.76
C ARG A 14 -5.57 -26.35 7.71
N ARG A 15 -6.80 -25.93 8.03
CA ARG A 15 -7.87 -25.85 7.03
C ARG A 15 -7.55 -24.77 5.99
N ASP A 16 -7.95 -25.01 4.75
CA ASP A 16 -7.91 -23.97 3.72
C ASP A 16 -8.83 -22.80 4.12
N CYS A 17 -8.35 -21.58 3.93
CA CYS A 17 -9.11 -20.39 4.26
C CYS A 17 -10.30 -20.28 3.30
N ASN A 18 -11.51 -20.28 3.84
CA ASN A 18 -12.71 -20.09 3.02
C ASN A 18 -12.91 -18.59 2.72
N LEU A 19 -13.83 -18.28 1.79
CA LEU A 19 -14.15 -16.90 1.41
C LEU A 19 -14.56 -16.03 2.61
N GLN A 20 -15.30 -16.58 3.57
CA GLN A 20 -15.73 -15.87 4.77
C GLN A 20 -14.52 -15.45 5.63
N ASP A 21 -13.56 -16.35 5.84
CA ASP A 21 -12.34 -16.08 6.60
C ASP A 21 -11.53 -14.97 5.91
N ILE A 22 -11.38 -15.05 4.58
CA ILE A 22 -10.65 -14.03 3.82
C ILE A 22 -11.33 -12.66 3.97
N LEU A 23 -12.66 -12.60 3.88
CA LEU A 23 -13.43 -11.36 3.96
C LEU A 23 -13.38 -10.73 5.36
N VAL A 24 -13.49 -11.54 6.43
CA VAL A 24 -13.39 -11.08 7.81
C VAL A 24 -12.01 -10.45 8.07
N HIS A 25 -10.94 -11.15 7.69
CA HIS A 25 -9.57 -10.63 7.86
C HIS A 25 -9.29 -9.44 6.93
N LYS A 26 -9.86 -9.38 5.72
CA LYS A 26 -9.69 -8.23 4.81
C LYS A 26 -10.33 -6.95 5.35
N LYS A 27 -11.49 -7.06 5.98
CA LYS A 27 -12.15 -5.93 6.67
C LYS A 27 -11.30 -5.45 7.86
N GLN A 28 -10.74 -6.40 8.61
CA GLN A 28 -9.88 -6.13 9.76
C GLN A 28 -8.54 -5.51 9.34
N ASN A 29 -7.92 -6.01 8.27
CA ASN A 29 -6.70 -5.43 7.70
C ASN A 29 -6.93 -3.99 7.20
N ARG A 30 -8.11 -3.66 6.64
CA ARG A 30 -8.45 -2.27 6.29
C ARG A 30 -8.63 -1.35 7.50
N LEU A 31 -9.01 -1.89 8.66
CA LEU A 31 -9.16 -1.12 9.91
C LEU A 31 -7.79 -0.81 10.53
N PHE A 32 -6.87 -1.77 10.52
CA PHE A 32 -5.56 -1.63 11.16
C PHE A 32 -4.47 -1.07 10.23
N PHE A 33 -4.55 -1.34 8.92
CA PHE A 33 -3.63 -0.82 7.92
C PHE A 33 -4.33 0.24 7.05
N ARG A 34 -4.37 1.47 7.55
CA ARG A 34 -4.73 2.63 6.73
C ARG A 34 -3.48 3.07 5.98
N VAL A 35 -3.40 2.71 4.71
CA VAL A 35 -2.43 3.31 3.80
C VAL A 35 -2.85 4.77 3.59
N PRO A 36 -1.95 5.77 3.76
CA PRO A 36 -2.32 7.17 3.62
C PRO A 36 -2.73 7.49 2.18
N ASN A 37 -3.79 8.29 2.02
CA ASN A 37 -4.28 8.72 0.72
C ASN A 37 -3.52 9.95 0.23
N ARG A 38 -2.30 9.74 -0.25
CA ARG A 38 -1.38 10.80 -0.67
C ARG A 38 -0.57 10.42 -1.90
N SER A 39 -0.19 11.41 -2.69
CA SER A 39 0.94 11.28 -3.61
C SER A 39 2.22 11.68 -2.88
N GLY A 40 3.36 11.04 -3.17
CA GLY A 40 4.63 11.43 -2.58
C GLY A 40 5.84 10.62 -3.08
N PRO A 41 7.07 11.06 -2.75
CA PRO A 41 8.28 10.38 -3.13
C PRO A 41 8.38 9.00 -2.47
N CYS A 42 8.96 8.05 -3.20
CA CYS A 42 9.20 6.67 -2.74
C CYS A 42 10.57 6.50 -2.05
N GLY A 43 11.40 7.55 -2.02
CA GLY A 43 12.73 7.57 -1.38
C GLY A 43 13.83 6.80 -2.10
N ALA A 44 13.51 6.08 -3.17
CA ALA A 44 14.49 5.29 -3.91
C ALA A 44 15.21 6.15 -4.98
N GLN A 45 16.55 6.14 -4.95
CA GLN A 45 17.41 6.90 -5.89
C GLN A 45 17.27 6.49 -7.36
N LYS A 46 16.73 5.30 -7.63
CA LYS A 46 16.58 4.78 -9.00
C LYS A 46 15.53 5.52 -9.84
N TYR A 47 14.65 6.33 -9.24
CA TYR A 47 13.60 7.06 -9.96
C TYR A 47 13.97 8.53 -10.11
N ALA A 48 14.21 8.97 -11.34
CA ALA A 48 14.58 10.35 -11.66
C ALA A 48 13.54 11.40 -11.20
N ILE A 49 12.27 11.02 -11.11
CA ILE A 49 11.17 11.88 -10.68
C ILE A 49 11.03 12.01 -9.16
N CYS A 50 11.64 11.09 -8.38
CA CYS A 50 11.51 11.05 -6.93
C CYS A 50 11.92 12.36 -6.24
N PRO A 51 13.04 13.04 -6.60
CA PRO A 51 13.41 14.30 -5.96
C PRO A 51 12.47 15.48 -6.28
N TYR A 52 11.67 15.38 -7.36
CA TYR A 52 10.74 16.43 -7.78
C TYR A 52 9.30 16.17 -7.33
N MET A 53 9.05 15.04 -6.67
CA MET A 53 7.70 14.63 -6.28
C MET A 53 7.29 15.34 -4.99
N MET A 54 6.19 16.09 -5.06
CA MET A 54 5.63 16.76 -3.89
C MET A 54 4.65 15.86 -3.15
N GLU A 55 4.66 15.94 -1.82
CA GLU A 55 3.62 15.30 -1.01
C GLU A 55 2.32 16.07 -1.14
N ALA A 56 1.26 15.40 -1.58
CA ALA A 56 -0.05 16.02 -1.73
C ALA A 56 -1.19 15.01 -1.49
N GLU A 57 -2.15 15.37 -0.65
CA GLU A 57 -3.40 14.62 -0.48
C GLU A 57 -4.49 15.09 -1.46
N LYS A 58 -4.33 16.32 -1.97
CA LYS A 58 -5.26 16.98 -2.87
C LYS A 58 -4.50 17.73 -3.94
N PHE A 59 -5.05 17.76 -5.15
CA PHE A 59 -4.55 18.62 -6.22
C PHE A 59 -5.68 19.48 -6.76
N SER A 60 -5.36 20.71 -7.13
CA SER A 60 -6.30 21.65 -7.76
C SER A 60 -6.07 21.71 -9.27
N ASN A 61 -7.15 21.87 -10.02
CA ASN A 61 -7.08 22.20 -11.45
C ASN A 61 -7.01 23.73 -11.63
N THR A 62 -6.64 24.21 -12.82
CA THR A 62 -6.64 25.63 -13.20
C THR A 62 -8.01 26.31 -13.04
N THR A 63 -9.11 25.54 -13.08
CA THR A 63 -10.47 26.02 -12.80
C THR A 63 -10.80 26.13 -11.30
N GLY A 64 -9.85 25.87 -10.40
CA GLY A 64 -10.04 25.94 -8.93
C GLY A 64 -10.75 24.73 -8.30
N LYS A 65 -11.10 23.71 -9.08
CA LYS A 65 -11.66 22.45 -8.55
C LYS A 65 -10.55 21.62 -7.88
N SER A 66 -10.78 21.18 -6.65
CA SER A 66 -9.87 20.30 -5.92
C SER A 66 -10.32 18.85 -5.98
N TYR A 67 -9.36 17.94 -6.11
CA TYR A 67 -9.57 16.50 -6.17
C TYR A 67 -8.73 15.82 -5.09
N ASN A 68 -9.33 14.88 -4.37
CA ASN A 68 -8.62 14.08 -3.37
C ASN A 68 -7.94 12.88 -4.04
N VAL A 69 -6.70 12.62 -3.66
CA VAL A 69 -6.00 11.38 -3.99
C VAL A 69 -6.66 10.23 -3.21
N ARG A 70 -6.95 9.10 -3.86
CA ARG A 70 -7.74 7.99 -3.27
C ARG A 70 -6.91 6.84 -2.71
N ASN A 71 -5.60 6.80 -3.01
CA ASN A 71 -4.66 5.75 -2.62
C ASN A 71 -3.28 6.38 -2.38
N GLU A 72 -2.34 5.62 -1.80
CA GLU A 72 -0.94 6.01 -1.80
C GLU A 72 -0.32 5.84 -3.19
N VAL A 73 0.04 6.95 -3.82
CA VAL A 73 0.66 6.98 -5.15
C VAL A 73 2.07 7.49 -5.01
N THR A 74 3.04 6.72 -5.50
CA THR A 74 4.46 7.07 -5.43
C THR A 74 5.14 6.89 -6.78
N CYS A 75 6.39 7.36 -6.89
CA CYS A 75 7.22 7.21 -8.08
C CYS A 75 7.45 5.76 -8.55
N LYS A 76 7.11 4.77 -7.72
CA LYS A 76 7.22 3.35 -8.05
C LYS A 76 6.09 2.87 -8.97
N TYR A 77 4.94 3.54 -8.98
CA TYR A 77 3.79 3.07 -9.74
C TYR A 77 3.91 3.40 -11.22
N THR A 78 3.55 2.44 -12.07
CA THR A 78 3.44 2.60 -13.52
C THR A 78 2.02 3.00 -13.91
N ASN A 79 1.84 3.58 -15.10
CA ASN A 79 0.53 4.03 -15.61
C ASN A 79 -0.13 5.13 -14.75
N VAL A 80 0.66 6.10 -14.33
CA VAL A 80 0.19 7.28 -13.58
C VAL A 80 0.31 8.53 -14.45
N VAL A 81 -0.59 9.48 -14.24
CA VAL A 81 -0.54 10.81 -14.86
C VAL A 81 0.05 11.78 -13.85
N TYR A 82 1.12 12.48 -14.24
CA TYR A 82 1.78 13.48 -13.39
C TYR A 82 1.16 14.86 -13.63
N ALA A 83 0.84 15.56 -12.54
CA ALA A 83 0.51 16.97 -12.58
C ALA A 83 1.78 17.77 -12.26
N VAL A 84 2.22 18.61 -13.20
CA VAL A 84 3.38 19.49 -13.01
C VAL A 84 2.87 20.84 -12.52
N HIS A 85 3.33 21.26 -11.35
CA HIS A 85 3.07 22.61 -10.83
C HIS A 85 4.21 23.53 -11.27
N CYS A 86 3.85 24.68 -11.84
CA CYS A 86 4.81 25.71 -12.20
C CYS A 86 4.70 26.83 -11.16
N GLU A 87 5.76 27.07 -10.40
CA GLU A 87 5.89 28.25 -9.56
C GLU A 87 6.32 29.43 -10.43
N ARG A 88 5.73 30.60 -10.18
CA ARG A 88 5.88 31.80 -11.01
C ARG A 88 7.00 32.68 -10.53
#